data_AF-A0A7X7P178-F1
#
_entry.id   AF-A0A7X7P178-F1
#
_cell.length_a   1.000
_cell.length_b   1.000
_cell.length_c   1.000
_cell.angle_alpha   90.00
_cell.angle_beta   90.00
_cell.angle_gamma   90.00
#
_symmetry.space_group_name_H-M   'P 1'
#
loop_
_entity.id
_entity.type
_entity.pdbx_description
1 polymer ?
#
loop_
_entity_poly.entity_id
_entity_poly.type
_entity_poly.pdbx_seq_one_letter_code
_entity_poly.pdbx_strand_id
1 'polypeptide(L)' 'MARVKLDVNGVDFLFRTELDVRITEINTFDLVCRAVREGDGAVVALAKTGMVAFDYARNRRSDLPPVFWKITGAKPA' A
#
# COMPACT_ATOMS: atom_id res chain seq x y z
N MET A 1 12.32 -5.51 2.62
CA MET A 1 12.51 -6.23 1.34
C MET A 1 11.39 -7.27 1.25
N ALA A 2 10.34 -7.01 0.47
CA ALA A 2 9.23 -7.95 0.31
C ALA A 2 9.52 -8.88 -0.88
N ARG A 3 9.29 -10.18 -0.71
CA ARG A 3 9.38 -11.17 -1.80
C ARG A 3 7.99 -11.71 -2.06
N VAL A 4 7.54 -11.63 -3.31
CA VAL A 4 6.25 -12.13 -3.76
C VAL A 4 6.48 -13.35 -4.64
N LYS A 5 5.81 -14.46 -4.35
CA LYS A 5 5.83 -15.67 -5.18
C LYS A 5 4.65 -15.58 -6.15
N LEU A 6 4.96 -15.53 -7.44
CA LEU A 6 3.96 -15.56 -8.52
C LEU A 6 3.94 -16.97 -9.12
N ASP A 7 2.76 -17.57 -9.21
CA ASP A 7 2.54 -18.81 -9.96
C ASP A 7 2.14 -18.44 -11.40
N VAL A 8 3.01 -18.78 -12.35
CA VAL A 8 2.96 -18.29 -13.76
C VAL A 8 2.75 -19.47 -14.71
N ASN A 9 1.75 -20.31 -14.46
CA ASN A 9 1.41 -21.40 -15.37
C ASN A 9 0.55 -20.91 -16.55
N GLY A 10 1.21 -20.65 -17.69
CA GLY A 10 0.69 -20.94 -19.04
C GLY A 10 -0.44 -20.07 -19.62
N VAL A 11 -0.75 -18.88 -19.07
CA VAL A 11 -1.79 -18.00 -19.65
C VAL A 11 -1.36 -16.54 -19.59
N ASP A 12 -1.75 -15.75 -20.59
CA ASP A 12 -1.65 -14.29 -20.58
C ASP A 12 -2.55 -13.72 -19.48
N PHE A 13 -2.04 -13.70 -18.25
CA PHE A 13 -2.74 -13.12 -17.12
C PHE A 13 -2.38 -11.64 -17.02
N LEU A 14 -3.26 -10.79 -17.53
CA LEU A 14 -3.29 -9.41 -17.08
C LEU A 14 -3.60 -9.43 -15.58
N PHE A 15 -2.75 -8.73 -14.80
CA PHE A 15 -2.99 -8.51 -13.39
C PHE A 15 -3.22 -7.03 -13.16
N ARG A 16 -4.23 -6.70 -12.36
CA ARG A 16 -4.38 -5.37 -11.79
C ARG A 16 -3.78 -5.35 -10.39
N THR A 17 -3.08 -4.27 -10.09
CA THR A 17 -2.62 -4.00 -8.73
C THR A 17 -3.63 -3.09 -8.04
N GLU A 18 -4.13 -3.55 -6.91
CA GLU A 18 -4.93 -2.73 -6.00
C GLU A 18 -4.06 -2.32 -4.82
N LEU A 19 -4.05 -1.03 -4.50
CA LEU A 19 -3.25 -0.45 -3.43
C LEU A 19 -4.16 0.23 -2.41
N ASP A 20 -4.28 -0.38 -1.24
CA ASP A 20 -4.96 0.24 -0.11
C ASP A 20 -3.96 0.96 0.78
N VAL A 21 -4.35 2.16 1.22
CA VAL A 21 -3.60 2.95 2.19
C VAL A 21 -4.35 2.92 3.51
N ARG A 22 -3.69 2.44 4.57
CA ARG A 22 -4.24 2.47 5.92
C ARG A 22 -3.38 3.36 6.81
N ILE A 23 -3.97 4.44 7.33
CA ILE A 23 -3.29 5.26 8.34
C ILE A 23 -3.31 4.52 9.67
N THR A 24 -2.14 4.37 10.27
CA THR A 24 -1.94 3.69 11.57
C THR A 24 -1.68 4.69 12.68
N GLU A 25 -0.87 5.71 12.42
CA GLU A 25 -0.50 6.75 13.38
C GLU A 25 -0.31 8.10 12.66
N ILE A 26 -0.02 9.16 13.43
CA ILE A 26 0.12 10.52 12.87
C ILE A 26 1.25 10.65 11.83
N ASN A 27 2.29 9.82 11.93
CA ASN A 27 3.48 9.86 11.08
C ASN A 27 3.76 8.51 10.36
N THR A 28 2.87 7.53 10.48
CA THR A 28 3.03 6.22 9.82
C THR A 28 1.76 5.75 9.14
N PHE A 29 1.93 5.00 8.06
CA PHE A 29 0.84 4.35 7.34
C PHE A 29 1.31 3.02 6.76
N ASP A 30 0.36 2.14 6.51
CA ASP A 30 0.58 0.88 5.82
C ASP A 30 0.10 0.98 4.37
N LEU A 31 0.91 0.45 3.45
CA LEU A 31 0.48 0.13 2.09
C LEU A 31 0.18 -1.37 2.01
N VAL A 32 -1.03 -1.70 1.56
CA VAL A 32 -1.46 -3.07 1.29
C VAL A 32 -1.66 -3.21 -0.22
N CYS A 33 -0.77 -3.97 -0.87
CA CYS A 33 -0.83 -4.24 -2.30
C CYS A 33 -1.46 -5.61 -2.54
N ARG A 34 -2.43 -5.68 -3.46
CA ARG A 34 -3.00 -6.93 -3.97
C ARG A 34 -2.73 -7.03 -5.45
N ALA A 35 -2.19 -8.17 -5.89
CA ALA A 35 -2.21 -8.52 -7.30
C ALA A 35 -3.48 -9.34 -7.54
N VAL A 36 -4.36 -8.84 -8.41
CA VAL A 36 -5.63 -9.45 -8.75
C VAL A 36 -5.56 -9.93 -10.19
N ARG A 37 -5.91 -11.18 -10.44
CA ARG A 37 -5.98 -11.76 -11.78
C ARG A 37 -7.21 -11.22 -12.51
N GLU A 38 -6.99 -10.64 -13.68
CA GLU A 38 -8.08 -10.23 -14.55
C GLU A 38 -8.80 -11.47 -15.12
N GLY A 39 -10.13 -11.43 -15.14
CA GLY A 39 -10.99 -12.54 -15.58
C GLY A 39 -11.85 -13.11 -14.46
N ASP A 40 -11.24 -13.61 -13.39
CA ASP A 40 -11.96 -14.21 -12.24
C ASP A 40 -11.88 -13.36 -10.95
N GLY A 41 -11.04 -12.32 -10.92
CA GLY A 41 -10.87 -11.47 -9.74
C GLY A 41 -10.11 -12.16 -8.61
N ALA A 42 -9.44 -13.28 -8.85
CA ALA A 42 -8.70 -13.99 -7.82
C ALA A 42 -7.49 -13.16 -7.34
N VAL A 43 -7.35 -12.99 -6.02
CA VAL A 43 -6.15 -12.40 -5.43
C VAL A 43 -5.03 -13.44 -5.44
N VAL A 44 -3.98 -13.19 -6.23
CA VAL A 44 -2.87 -14.12 -6.42
C VAL A 44 -1.66 -13.80 -5.55
N ALA A 45 -1.57 -12.55 -5.08
CA ALA A 45 -0.51 -12.13 -4.18
C ALA A 45 -0.95 -10.99 -3.26
N LEU A 46 -0.38 -10.99 -2.05
CA LEU A 46 -0.56 -9.97 -1.03
C LEU A 46 0.80 -9.50 -0.54
N ALA A 47 0.96 -8.19 -0.44
CA ALA A 47 2.11 -7.57 0.22
C ALA A 47 1.63 -6.45 1.15
N LYS A 48 2.28 -6.35 2.31
CA LYS A 48 2.11 -5.24 3.25
C LYS A 48 3.47 -4.62 3.52
N THR A 49 3.54 -3.30 3.50
CA THR A 49 4.73 -2.57 3.96
C THR A 49 4.33 -1.35 4.78
N GLY A 50 4.98 -1.17 5.92
CA GLY A 50 4.89 0.04 6.71
C GLY A 50 5.70 1.15 6.07
N MET A 51 5.20 2.37 6.17
CA MET A 51 5.81 3.59 5.67
C MET A 51 5.85 4.64 6.79
N VAL A 52 6.88 5.49 6.75
CA VAL A 52 7.06 6.59 7.71
C VAL A 52 7.11 7.90 6.93
N ALA A 53 6.38 8.91 7.40
CA ALA A 53 6.48 10.27 6.89
C ALA A 53 7.76 10.94 7.42
N PHE A 54 8.58 11.45 6.50
CA PHE A 54 9.88 12.01 6.79
C PHE A 54 10.09 13.32 6.04
N ASP A 55 10.46 14.37 6.79
CA ASP A 55 10.90 15.65 6.24
C ASP A 55 12.41 15.58 6.02
N TYR A 56 12.81 15.39 4.76
CA TYR A 56 14.21 15.31 4.38
C TYR A 56 14.96 16.64 4.49
N ALA A 57 14.27 17.78 4.36
CA ALA A 57 14.90 19.09 4.49
C ALA A 57 15.29 19.37 5.95
N ARG A 58 14.46 18.91 6.91
CA ARG A 58 14.72 19.03 8.35
C ARG A 58 15.35 17.78 8.98
N ASN A 59 15.59 16.73 8.18
CA ASN A 59 16.12 15.44 8.58
C ASN A 59 15.43 14.83 9.82
N ARG A 60 14.09 14.82 9.83
CA ARG A 60 13.29 14.29 10.95
C ARG A 60 11.96 13.71 10.48
N ARG A 61 11.35 12.87 11.32
CA ARG A 61 9.96 12.44 11.09
C ARG A 61 9.03 13.65 11.05
N SER A 62 8.03 13.58 10.17
CA SER A 62 6.97 14.57 10.04
C SER A 62 5.62 13.90 10.22
N ASP A 63 4.59 14.70 10.48
CA ASP A 63 3.22 14.22 10.38
C ASP A 63 2.86 13.92 8.92
N LEU A 64 1.84 13.09 8.72
CA LEU A 64 1.31 12.80 7.40
C LEU A 64 0.66 14.06 6.78
N PRO A 65 0.86 14.31 5.48
CA PRO A 65 0.23 15.44 4.80
C PRO A 65 -1.30 15.43 4.96
N PRO A 66 -1.97 16.61 5.07
CA PRO A 66 -3.42 16.70 5.25
C PRO A 66 -4.25 15.92 4.22
N VAL A 67 -3.74 15.75 2.99
CA VAL A 67 -4.41 15.00 1.93
C VAL A 67 -4.61 13.51 2.27
N PHE A 68 -3.71 12.89 3.03
CA PHE A 68 -3.83 11.49 3.43
C PHE A 68 -5.04 11.28 4.35
N TRP A 69 -5.24 12.17 5.31
CA TRP A 69 -6.38 12.15 6.23
C TRP A 69 -7.71 12.36 5.50
N LYS A 70 -7.73 13.26 4.50
CA LYS A 70 -8.93 13.53 3.70
C LYS A 70 -9.36 12.34 2.86
N ILE A 71 -8.42 11.65 2.22
CA ILE A 71 -8.72 10.52 1.33
C ILE A 71 -9.12 9.28 2.13
N THR A 72 -8.46 9.03 3.26
CA THR A 72 -8.70 7.81 4.07
C THR A 72 -9.87 7.95 5.06
N GLY A 73 -10.37 9.18 5.28
CA GLY A 73 -11.42 9.45 6.26
C GLY A 73 -10.99 9.30 7.72
N ALA A 74 -9.71 8.95 7.97
CA ALA A 74 -9.15 8.84 9.31
C ALA A 74 -9.02 10.24 9.93
N LYS A 75 -9.32 10.36 11.23
CA LYS A 75 -9.04 11.56 12.02
C LYS A 75 -7.78 11.34 12.84
N PRO A 76 -6.90 12.35 13.00
CA PRO A 76 -5.84 12.28 13.99
C PRO A 76 -6.49 12.11 15.38
N ALA A 77 -5.95 11.19 16.18
CA ALA A 77 -6.34 10.99 17.58
C ALA A 77 -5.93 12.20 18.44
#